data_AF-E3QMY4-F1
#
_entry.id   AF-E3QMY4-F1
#
_cell.length_a   1.000
_cell.length_b   1.000
_cell.length_c   1.000
_cell.angle_alpha   90.00
_cell.angle_beta   90.00
_cell.angle_gamma   90.00
#
_symmetry.space_group_name_H-M   'P 1'
#
loop_
_entity.id
_entity.type
_entity.pdbx_description
1 polymer ?
#
loop_
_entity_poly.entity_id
_entity_poly.type
_entity_poly.pdbx_seq_one_letter_code
_entity_poly.pdbx_strand_id
1 'polypeptide(L)'
;MSVLADKSHDIHGTSALPTYACATEVELTEIAPSASTASLPPAYDDATATASATASRDDTLGSPDGPPRVPFAPTVHFQVETAGKPWLSLPVGTRPDPIPIYRVEAGGSRAPGSTPAYVSLRFSRGSNSCHLVRGRDDDASQSPVCTTLYRFGPGKPPILRLPRALVSPPGEPAADGDLDVSVMPKSLVSRAQVLETPLGTFQWRYASRREGRRRVIT
;
A
#
# COMPACT_ATOMS: atom_id res chain seq x y z
N MET A 1 60.65 41.03 8.39
CA MET A 1 60.79 39.55 8.41
C MET A 1 59.44 38.99 7.93
N SER A 2 59.27 38.74 6.63
CA SER A 2 59.38 37.39 6.02
C SER A 2 58.31 36.40 6.49
N VAL A 3 57.57 35.61 5.70
CA VAL A 3 57.14 35.48 4.29
C VAL A 3 56.06 34.39 4.33
N LEU A 4 55.15 34.34 3.34
CA LEU A 4 54.51 33.15 2.74
C LEU A 4 53.82 32.10 3.64
N ALA A 5 52.55 31.80 3.35
CA ALA A 5 52.23 30.64 2.50
C ALA A 5 50.74 30.57 2.17
N ASP A 6 50.48 30.70 0.88
CA ASP A 6 49.30 30.24 0.15
C ASP A 6 49.20 28.71 0.23
N LYS A 7 47.99 28.15 0.34
CA LYS A 7 47.76 26.72 0.13
C LYS A 7 46.37 26.45 -0.43
N SER A 8 46.32 26.44 -1.75
CA SER A 8 45.33 25.76 -2.58
C SER A 8 45.38 24.23 -2.38
N HIS A 9 44.20 23.62 -2.29
CA HIS A 9 43.97 22.21 -2.63
C HIS A 9 42.63 22.16 -3.38
N ASP A 10 42.67 22.33 -4.71
CA ASP A 10 42.85 21.28 -5.73
C ASP A 10 41.55 20.50 -5.97
N ILE A 11 40.80 20.97 -6.97
CA ILE A 11 39.63 20.31 -7.55
C ILE A 11 40.18 19.37 -8.60
N HIS A 12 40.29 18.08 -8.27
CA HIS A 12 40.53 17.03 -9.26
C HIS A 12 39.61 15.84 -8.98
N GLY A 13 38.75 15.57 -9.96
CA GLY A 13 37.81 14.46 -9.94
C GLY A 13 36.94 14.47 -11.18
N THR A 14 37.59 14.60 -12.34
CA THR A 14 37.00 14.51 -13.66
C THR A 14 36.17 13.22 -13.78
N SER A 15 34.90 13.42 -14.13
CA SER A 15 33.97 12.41 -14.63
C SER A 15 34.65 11.58 -15.74
N ALA A 16 34.96 10.32 -15.43
CA ALA A 16 35.32 9.34 -16.44
C ALA A 16 34.06 8.52 -16.75
N LEU A 17 33.48 8.79 -17.93
CA LEU A 17 32.43 7.97 -18.53
C LEU A 17 33.00 6.57 -18.85
N PRO A 18 32.20 5.50 -18.74
CA PRO A 18 32.67 4.16 -19.08
C PRO A 18 33.04 4.07 -20.56
N THR A 19 34.27 3.66 -20.81
CA THR A 19 34.81 3.31 -22.12
C THR A 19 34.07 2.08 -22.65
N TYR A 20 33.26 2.24 -23.69
CA TYR A 20 32.73 1.12 -24.46
C TYR A 20 33.88 0.48 -25.24
N ALA A 21 34.20 -0.77 -24.90
CA ALA A 21 35.05 -1.61 -25.73
C ALA A 21 34.23 -2.13 -26.92
N CYS A 22 34.58 -1.67 -28.13
CA CYS A 22 34.20 -2.34 -29.36
C CYS A 22 35.08 -3.58 -29.54
N ALA A 23 34.45 -4.75 -29.61
CA ALA A 23 35.09 -5.99 -30.08
C ALA A 23 34.05 -6.72 -30.95
N THR A 24 34.14 -6.51 -32.27
CA THR A 24 34.63 -7.48 -33.28
C THR A 24 33.54 -8.42 -33.78
N GLU A 25 33.12 -8.16 -35.02
CA GLU A 25 32.42 -9.09 -35.90
C GLU A 25 33.08 -10.47 -35.85
N VAL A 26 32.25 -11.49 -35.69
CA VAL A 26 32.60 -12.85 -36.05
C VAL A 26 31.71 -13.22 -37.22
N GLU A 27 32.30 -13.14 -38.40
CA GLU A 27 31.83 -13.75 -39.65
C GLU A 27 31.81 -15.27 -39.44
N LEU A 28 30.62 -15.88 -39.46
CA LEU A 28 30.46 -17.33 -39.54
C LEU A 28 29.82 -17.67 -40.88
N THR A 29 30.69 -18.25 -41.71
CA THR A 29 30.46 -18.82 -43.02
C THR A 29 29.29 -19.81 -43.03
N GLU A 30 28.61 -19.80 -44.17
CA GLU A 30 27.50 -20.64 -44.63
C GLU A 30 27.40 -22.06 -44.04
N ILE A 31 26.22 -22.37 -43.49
CA ILE A 31 25.70 -23.75 -43.44
C ILE A 31 24.28 -23.72 -44.02
N ALA A 32 24.06 -24.58 -45.00
CA ALA A 32 22.94 -24.68 -45.94
C ALA A 32 21.52 -24.71 -45.33
N PRO A 33 20.48 -24.37 -46.11
CA PRO A 33 19.09 -24.35 -45.66
C PRO A 33 18.48 -25.76 -45.76
N SER A 34 17.73 -26.21 -44.74
CA SER A 34 16.58 -27.11 -44.93
C SER A 34 15.79 -27.42 -43.66
N ALA A 35 14.50 -27.62 -43.90
CA ALA A 35 13.52 -28.40 -43.16
C ALA A 35 12.84 -27.74 -41.94
N SER A 36 11.71 -27.11 -42.23
CA SER A 36 10.54 -26.98 -41.36
C SER A 36 10.23 -28.31 -40.64
N THR A 37 10.10 -28.28 -39.32
CA THR A 37 9.24 -29.22 -38.59
C THR A 37 8.48 -28.42 -37.55
N ALA A 38 7.19 -28.25 -37.82
CA ALA A 38 6.23 -27.58 -36.96
C ALA A 38 6.14 -28.31 -35.61
N SER A 39 6.56 -27.64 -34.55
CA SER A 39 6.16 -28.00 -33.18
C SER A 39 5.24 -26.89 -32.70
N LEU A 40 3.94 -27.11 -32.86
CA LEU A 40 2.92 -26.23 -32.29
C LEU A 40 3.09 -26.21 -30.76
N PRO A 41 2.97 -25.05 -30.10
CA PRO A 41 2.94 -24.99 -28.64
C PRO A 41 1.71 -25.75 -28.10
N PRO A 42 1.74 -26.21 -26.84
CA PRO A 42 0.62 -26.91 -26.22
C PRO A 42 -0.67 -26.09 -26.35
N ALA A 43 -1.76 -26.72 -26.78
CA ALA A 43 -3.08 -26.12 -26.74
C ALA A 43 -3.46 -25.90 -25.28
N TYR A 44 -3.63 -24.64 -24.88
CA TYR A 44 -4.22 -24.30 -23.59
C TYR A 44 -5.72 -24.51 -23.68
N ASP A 45 -6.28 -25.30 -22.76
CA ASP A 45 -7.73 -25.44 -22.62
C ASP A 45 -8.35 -24.08 -22.26
N ASP A 46 -9.39 -23.71 -23.00
CA ASP A 46 -10.19 -22.51 -22.77
C ASP A 46 -11.02 -22.72 -21.50
N ALA A 47 -10.63 -22.08 -20.40
CA ALA A 47 -11.29 -22.19 -19.09
C ALA A 47 -12.62 -21.41 -19.03
N THR A 48 -13.37 -21.37 -20.13
CA THR A 48 -14.70 -20.76 -20.22
C THR A 48 -15.79 -21.83 -20.23
N ALA A 49 -15.83 -22.64 -19.16
CA ALA A 49 -16.98 -23.49 -18.87
C ALA A 49 -17.44 -23.32 -17.42
N THR A 50 -18.56 -22.59 -17.29
CA THR A 50 -19.55 -22.68 -16.21
C THR A 50 -19.19 -22.03 -14.87
N ALA A 51 -19.59 -20.75 -14.74
CA ALA A 51 -20.28 -20.30 -13.55
C ALA A 51 -21.32 -19.24 -13.95
N SER A 52 -22.56 -19.68 -14.16
CA SER A 52 -23.72 -18.79 -14.09
C SER A 52 -23.79 -18.22 -12.67
N ALA A 53 -23.42 -16.95 -12.51
CA ALA A 53 -23.72 -16.20 -11.30
C ALA A 53 -23.96 -14.73 -11.64
N THR A 54 -25.23 -14.38 -11.59
CA THR A 54 -25.81 -13.05 -11.71
C THR A 54 -25.20 -12.11 -10.66
N ALA A 55 -24.46 -11.06 -11.06
CA ALA A 55 -24.20 -9.92 -10.18
C ALA A 55 -23.88 -8.63 -10.94
N SER A 56 -24.86 -7.71 -10.90
CA SER A 56 -24.75 -6.24 -10.96
C SER A 56 -23.94 -5.59 -12.08
N ARG A 57 -24.67 -5.07 -13.07
CA ARG A 57 -24.27 -3.93 -13.91
C ARG A 57 -23.81 -2.76 -13.02
N ASP A 58 -22.57 -2.35 -13.15
CA ASP A 58 -22.13 -1.00 -12.83
C ASP A 58 -21.92 -0.26 -14.14
N ASP A 59 -22.84 0.65 -14.44
CA ASP A 59 -22.77 1.57 -15.57
C ASP A 59 -21.75 2.65 -15.22
N THR A 60 -20.55 2.57 -15.79
CA THR A 60 -19.70 3.75 -15.95
C THR A 60 -19.17 3.73 -17.37
N LEU A 61 -19.52 4.77 -18.14
CA LEU A 61 -19.00 5.08 -19.47
C LEU A 61 -17.48 4.82 -19.52
N GLY A 62 -17.11 3.66 -20.02
CA GLY A 62 -15.75 3.26 -20.34
C GLY A 62 -15.81 2.73 -21.76
N SER A 63 -14.95 3.29 -22.61
CA SER A 63 -14.78 2.88 -24.00
C SER A 63 -14.79 1.34 -24.13
N PRO A 64 -15.54 0.75 -25.07
CA PRO A 64 -15.70 -0.71 -25.20
C PRO A 64 -14.41 -1.46 -25.61
N ASP A 65 -13.30 -0.75 -25.85
CA ASP A 65 -12.03 -1.32 -26.34
C ASP A 65 -10.99 -1.65 -25.25
N GLY A 66 -11.40 -1.68 -23.97
CA GLY A 66 -10.51 -2.07 -22.88
C GLY A 66 -10.53 -3.59 -22.63
N PRO A 67 -9.39 -4.23 -22.28
CA PRO A 67 -9.40 -5.63 -21.87
C PRO A 67 -10.35 -5.84 -20.67
N PRO A 68 -11.02 -7.00 -20.57
CA PRO A 68 -11.94 -7.30 -19.49
C PRO A 68 -11.22 -7.16 -18.14
N ARG A 69 -11.75 -6.30 -17.27
CA ARG A 69 -11.19 -6.09 -15.94
C ARG A 69 -11.50 -7.31 -15.10
N VAL A 70 -10.47 -8.07 -14.73
CA VAL A 70 -10.60 -9.18 -13.77
C VAL A 70 -11.16 -8.61 -12.46
N PRO A 71 -12.21 -9.22 -11.87
CA PRO A 71 -12.74 -8.77 -10.59
C PRO A 71 -11.67 -8.88 -9.50
N PHE A 72 -11.63 -7.88 -8.62
CA PHE A 72 -10.71 -7.87 -7.49
C PHE A 72 -11.02 -9.03 -6.53
N ALA A 73 -10.05 -9.93 -6.34
CA ALA A 73 -10.12 -11.04 -5.40
C ALA A 73 -9.42 -10.65 -4.07
N PRO A 74 -10.17 -10.23 -3.04
CA PRO A 74 -9.58 -9.85 -1.76
C PRO A 74 -8.90 -11.04 -1.08
N THR A 75 -7.64 -10.89 -0.70
CA THR A 75 -6.87 -11.95 -0.02
C THR A 75 -7.17 -12.03 1.47
N VAL A 76 -7.51 -10.88 2.07
CA VAL A 76 -7.83 -10.74 3.50
C VAL A 76 -8.93 -9.71 3.68
N HIS A 77 -9.81 -9.93 4.66
CA HIS A 77 -10.84 -8.99 5.03
C HIS A 77 -10.70 -8.56 6.48
N PHE A 78 -10.87 -7.26 6.71
CA PHE A 78 -10.89 -6.67 8.04
C PHE A 78 -12.14 -5.84 8.24
N GLN A 79 -12.69 -5.91 9.45
CA GLN A 79 -13.80 -5.09 9.92
C GLN A 79 -13.30 -4.16 11.01
N VAL A 80 -13.51 -2.86 10.80
CA VAL A 80 -13.20 -1.81 11.77
C VAL A 80 -14.46 -1.50 12.55
N GLU A 81 -14.42 -1.66 13.87
CA GLU A 81 -15.53 -1.33 14.75
C GLU A 81 -15.24 -0.01 15.47
N THR A 82 -16.10 0.99 15.26
CA THR A 82 -15.97 2.30 15.92
C THR A 82 -17.25 2.62 16.65
N ALA A 83 -17.18 3.11 17.89
CA ALA A 83 -18.33 3.56 18.68
C ALA A 83 -19.08 4.77 18.08
N GLY A 84 -18.52 5.38 17.01
CA GLY A 84 -19.06 6.58 16.40
C GLY A 84 -18.72 7.84 17.20
N LYS A 85 -19.36 8.96 16.84
CA LYS A 85 -19.23 10.21 17.60
C LYS A 85 -20.40 10.33 18.58
N PRO A 86 -20.16 10.63 19.86
CA PRO A 86 -21.24 10.93 20.78
C PRO A 86 -22.02 12.15 20.28
N TRP A 87 -23.34 12.15 20.46
CA TRP A 87 -24.21 13.25 20.04
C TRP A 87 -23.90 14.55 20.80
N LEU A 88 -23.48 14.44 22.07
CA LEU A 88 -23.09 15.56 22.91
C LEU A 88 -21.60 15.45 23.27
N SER A 89 -20.79 16.46 22.93
CA SER A 89 -19.42 16.56 23.40
C SER A 89 -19.37 17.31 24.72
N LEU A 90 -19.23 16.59 25.84
CA LEU A 90 -19.02 17.22 27.15
C LEU A 90 -17.65 17.94 27.17
N PRO A 91 -17.51 19.04 27.93
CA PRO A 91 -16.25 19.78 28.04
C PRO A 91 -15.13 18.97 28.70
N VAL A 92 -15.49 17.93 29.47
CA VAL A 92 -14.55 16.92 29.97
C VAL A 92 -14.48 15.78 28.96
N GLY A 93 -13.36 15.71 28.23
CA GLY A 93 -13.14 14.69 27.22
C GLY A 93 -13.02 13.30 27.84
N THR A 94 -13.80 12.34 27.36
CA THR A 94 -13.55 10.93 27.63
C THR A 94 -12.17 10.53 27.09
N ARG A 95 -11.54 9.55 27.74
CA ARG A 95 -10.34 8.90 27.21
C ARG A 95 -10.60 8.46 25.77
N PRO A 96 -9.64 8.62 24.84
CA PRO A 96 -9.82 8.10 23.49
C PRO A 96 -10.10 6.59 23.54
N ASP A 97 -11.24 6.18 22.98
CA ASP A 97 -11.64 4.78 22.93
C ASP A 97 -10.79 4.03 21.89
N PRO A 98 -10.13 2.92 22.25
CA PRO A 98 -9.45 2.05 21.31
C PRO A 98 -10.39 1.61 20.18
N ILE A 99 -9.88 1.58 18.94
CA ILE A 99 -10.65 1.14 17.77
C ILE A 99 -10.19 -0.28 17.41
N PRO A 100 -10.96 -1.33 17.72
CA PRO A 100 -10.60 -2.70 17.37
C PRO A 100 -10.86 -3.01 15.90
N ILE A 101 -9.98 -3.83 15.33
CA ILE A 101 -10.01 -4.27 13.94
C ILE A 101 -9.95 -5.79 13.93
N TYR A 102 -10.99 -6.41 13.38
CA TYR A 102 -11.17 -7.85 13.37
C TYR A 102 -10.89 -8.41 11.99
N ARG A 103 -10.29 -9.59 11.95
CA ARG A 103 -10.25 -10.38 10.72
C ARG A 103 -11.64 -10.98 10.46
N VAL A 104 -12.07 -10.94 9.22
CA VAL A 104 -13.36 -11.46 8.76
C VAL A 104 -13.10 -12.57 7.75
N GLU A 105 -13.84 -13.67 7.86
CA GLU A 105 -13.72 -14.80 6.94
C GLU A 105 -14.49 -14.54 5.64
N ALA A 106 -14.13 -15.31 4.60
CA ALA A 106 -14.85 -15.31 3.32
C ALA A 106 -16.33 -15.65 3.56
N GLY A 107 -17.21 -14.65 3.44
CA GLY A 107 -18.61 -14.74 3.86
C GLY A 107 -19.08 -13.58 4.74
N GLY A 108 -18.15 -12.72 5.20
CA GLY A 108 -18.49 -11.47 5.87
C GLY A 108 -18.89 -11.60 7.34
N SER A 109 -18.83 -12.82 7.90
CA SER A 109 -19.12 -13.08 9.30
C SER A 109 -17.84 -13.18 10.12
N ARG A 110 -17.87 -12.57 11.32
CA ARG A 110 -16.81 -12.66 12.33
C ARG A 110 -17.17 -13.78 13.30
N ALA A 111 -16.19 -14.59 13.70
CA ALA A 111 -16.38 -15.58 14.75
C ALA A 111 -16.78 -14.91 16.09
N PRO A 112 -17.86 -15.36 16.75
CA PRO A 112 -18.27 -14.83 18.06
C PRO A 112 -17.13 -14.94 19.08
N GLY A 113 -16.88 -13.86 19.82
CA GLY A 113 -15.82 -13.84 20.83
C GLY A 113 -14.39 -13.80 20.27
N SER A 114 -14.18 -13.55 18.97
CA SER A 114 -12.83 -13.43 18.43
C SER A 114 -12.09 -12.21 18.98
N THR A 115 -10.80 -12.37 19.26
CA THR A 115 -9.93 -11.26 19.64
C THR A 115 -9.63 -10.37 18.43
N PRO A 116 -9.44 -9.06 18.62
CA PRO A 116 -9.05 -8.18 17.52
C PRO A 116 -7.71 -8.61 16.91
N ALA A 117 -7.61 -8.55 15.60
CA ALA A 117 -6.34 -8.77 14.91
C ALA A 117 -5.41 -7.57 15.15
N TYR A 118 -5.99 -6.36 15.17
CA TYR A 118 -5.29 -5.12 15.47
C TYR A 118 -6.16 -4.19 16.32
N VAL A 119 -5.51 -3.27 17.03
CA VAL A 119 -6.17 -2.19 17.77
C VAL A 119 -5.48 -0.89 17.42
N SER A 120 -6.27 0.13 17.05
CA SER A 120 -5.76 1.49 16.89
C SER A 120 -5.91 2.24 18.21
N LEU A 121 -4.79 2.66 18.77
CA LEU A 121 -4.66 3.30 20.07
C LEU A 121 -4.31 4.77 19.93
N ARG A 122 -4.99 5.60 20.72
CA ARG A 122 -4.64 7.01 20.90
C ARG A 122 -4.40 7.27 22.39
N PHE A 123 -3.14 7.50 22.75
CA PHE A 123 -2.75 7.59 24.15
C PHE A 123 -3.31 8.83 24.87
N SER A 124 -3.58 9.93 24.14
CA SER A 124 -4.19 11.11 24.72
C SER A 124 -5.12 11.83 23.73
N ARG A 125 -6.13 12.54 24.24
CA ARG A 125 -7.10 13.28 23.39
C ARG A 125 -6.41 14.32 22.50
N GLY A 126 -5.35 14.94 23.01
CA GLY A 126 -4.57 15.96 22.30
C GLY A 126 -3.44 15.40 21.45
N SER A 127 -3.12 14.10 21.53
CA SER A 127 -2.06 13.53 20.70
C SER A 127 -2.44 13.68 19.24
N ASN A 128 -1.50 14.11 18.42
CA ASN A 128 -1.66 14.10 16.98
C ASN A 128 -1.22 12.76 16.37
N SER A 129 -1.08 11.71 17.18
CA SER A 129 -0.71 10.37 16.75
C SER A 129 -1.75 9.32 17.12
N CYS A 130 -1.91 8.33 16.24
CA CYS A 130 -2.59 7.06 16.52
C CYS A 130 -1.64 5.90 16.18
N HIS A 131 -1.63 4.86 17.01
CA HIS A 131 -0.73 3.73 16.89
C HIS A 131 -1.53 2.46 16.61
N LEU A 132 -1.21 1.77 15.53
CA LEU A 132 -1.80 0.47 15.22
C LEU A 132 -0.94 -0.62 15.86
N VAL A 133 -1.49 -1.34 16.82
CA VAL A 133 -0.84 -2.47 17.50
C VAL A 133 -1.54 -3.78 17.16
N ARG A 134 -0.84 -4.91 17.32
CA ARG A 134 -1.45 -6.24 17.16
C ARG A 134 -2.38 -6.49 18.34
N GLY A 135 -3.58 -7.00 18.08
CA GLY A 135 -4.61 -7.20 19.12
C GLY A 135 -4.56 -8.55 19.82
N ARG A 136 -3.66 -9.45 19.41
CA ARG A 136 -3.45 -10.76 20.04
C ARG A 136 -2.68 -10.67 21.36
N ASP A 137 -1.92 -9.60 21.54
CA ASP A 137 -1.10 -9.36 22.71
C ASP A 137 -1.68 -8.15 23.42
N ASP A 138 -2.26 -8.34 24.60
CA ASP A 138 -2.92 -7.31 25.42
C ASP A 138 -1.93 -6.28 26.02
N ASP A 139 -0.70 -6.26 25.48
CA ASP A 139 0.41 -5.48 25.99
C ASP A 139 0.59 -4.22 25.15
N ALA A 140 0.21 -3.08 25.73
CA ALA A 140 0.42 -1.76 25.14
C ALA A 140 1.91 -1.40 25.00
N SER A 141 2.84 -2.24 25.51
CA SER A 141 4.29 -2.08 25.33
C SER A 141 4.80 -2.57 23.96
N GLN A 142 3.96 -3.23 23.16
CA GLN A 142 4.35 -3.74 21.84
C GLN A 142 4.72 -2.61 20.87
N SER A 143 5.77 -2.86 20.06
CA SER A 143 6.15 -1.96 18.98
C SER A 143 4.99 -1.81 17.99
N PRO A 144 4.58 -0.57 17.64
CA PRO A 144 3.46 -0.36 16.73
C PRO A 144 3.76 -0.92 15.34
N VAL A 145 2.75 -1.56 14.73
CA VAL A 145 2.78 -2.02 13.33
C VAL A 145 2.88 -0.83 12.39
N CYS A 146 2.14 0.24 12.70
CA CYS A 146 2.29 1.53 12.06
C CYS A 146 1.82 2.66 12.98
N THR A 147 2.29 3.87 12.74
CA THR A 147 1.82 5.07 13.44
C THR A 147 1.29 6.08 12.43
N THR A 148 0.07 6.57 12.65
CA THR A 148 -0.48 7.70 11.89
C THR A 148 -0.21 8.99 12.63
N LEU A 149 0.43 9.96 11.97
CA LEU A 149 0.76 11.29 12.47
C LEU A 149 -0.11 12.33 11.75
N TYR A 150 -1.08 12.89 12.45
CA TYR A 150 -1.92 13.99 11.99
C TYR A 150 -1.16 15.30 12.11
N ARG A 151 -1.24 16.13 11.07
CA ARG A 151 -0.56 17.42 11.02
C ARG A 151 -1.60 18.53 10.97
N PHE A 152 -1.41 19.54 11.81
CA PHE A 152 -2.32 20.67 11.88
C PHE A 152 -1.98 21.70 10.80
N GLY A 153 -3.01 22.26 10.17
CA GLY A 153 -2.88 23.32 9.16
C GLY A 153 -3.39 22.91 7.77
N PRO A 154 -3.71 23.89 6.92
CA PRO A 154 -4.18 23.65 5.56
C PRO A 154 -3.11 22.95 4.72
N GLY A 155 -3.52 21.97 3.91
CA GLY A 155 -2.60 21.24 3.03
C GLY A 155 -1.56 20.40 3.76
N LYS A 156 -1.80 20.04 5.03
CA LYS A 156 -0.92 19.15 5.80
C LYS A 156 -1.54 17.75 5.89
N PRO A 157 -1.30 16.88 4.88
CA PRO A 157 -1.77 15.51 4.91
C PRO A 157 -1.19 14.75 6.11
N PRO A 158 -1.92 13.74 6.63
CA PRO A 158 -1.37 12.85 7.65
C PRO A 158 -0.23 12.01 7.07
N ILE A 159 0.71 11.64 7.93
CA ILE A 159 1.85 10.78 7.62
C ILE A 159 1.62 9.41 8.25
N LEU A 160 1.84 8.34 7.49
CA LEU A 160 1.94 6.98 8.00
C LEU A 160 3.42 6.63 8.18
N ARG A 161 3.79 6.35 9.42
CA ARG A 161 5.10 5.88 9.82
C ARG A 161 5.09 4.36 9.90
N LEU A 162 5.88 3.72 9.05
CA LEU A 162 5.99 2.27 8.92
C LEU A 162 7.39 1.82 9.38
N PRO A 163 7.52 0.83 10.26
CA PRO A 163 8.82 0.22 10.55
C PRO A 163 9.46 -0.29 9.26
N ARG A 164 10.72 0.07 8.98
CA ARG A 164 11.39 -0.36 7.72
C ARG A 164 11.45 -1.87 7.55
N ALA A 165 11.53 -2.61 8.66
CA ALA A 165 11.48 -4.07 8.65
C ALA A 165 10.25 -4.65 7.92
N LEU A 166 9.13 -3.89 7.81
CA LEU A 166 7.93 -4.31 7.08
C LEU A 166 7.96 -3.97 5.59
N VAL A 167 8.90 -3.11 5.17
CA VAL A 167 8.95 -2.53 3.82
C VAL A 167 10.18 -3.01 3.04
N SER A 168 11.21 -3.51 3.74
CA SER A 168 12.39 -4.10 3.12
C SER A 168 12.05 -5.39 2.35
N PRO A 169 12.64 -5.58 1.16
CA PRO A 169 12.52 -6.84 0.43
C PRO A 169 13.05 -8.03 1.26
N PRO A 170 12.51 -9.24 1.06
CA PRO A 170 13.07 -10.44 1.67
C PRO A 170 14.54 -10.63 1.21
N GLY A 171 15.48 -10.66 2.16
CA GLY A 171 16.90 -10.94 1.88
C GLY A 171 17.85 -9.73 1.96
N GLU A 172 17.33 -8.51 2.07
CA GLU A 172 18.12 -7.32 2.38
C GLU A 172 18.22 -7.15 3.91
N PRO A 173 19.39 -6.72 4.46
CA PRO A 173 19.47 -6.41 5.88
C PRO A 173 18.44 -5.32 6.20
N ALA A 174 17.54 -5.60 7.16
CA ALA A 174 16.54 -4.65 7.59
C ALA A 174 17.26 -3.38 8.07
N ALA A 175 17.17 -2.31 7.28
CA ALA A 175 17.73 -1.03 7.66
C ALA A 175 16.98 -0.53 8.89
N ASP A 176 17.70 -0.19 9.95
CA ASP A 176 17.10 0.39 11.14
C ASP A 176 16.37 1.70 10.80
N GLY A 177 15.22 1.90 11.45
CA GLY A 177 14.42 3.12 11.37
C GLY A 177 13.02 2.95 10.78
N ASP A 178 12.35 4.08 10.66
CA ASP A 178 10.98 4.17 10.16
C ASP A 178 10.93 4.84 8.79
N LEU A 179 9.95 4.43 7.98
CA LEU A 179 9.59 5.06 6.72
C LEU A 179 8.33 5.92 6.90
N ASP A 180 8.46 7.22 6.68
CA ASP A 180 7.35 8.16 6.69
C ASP A 180 6.76 8.30 5.28
N VAL A 181 5.47 7.99 5.14
CA VAL A 181 4.73 8.05 3.89
C VAL A 181 3.52 8.97 4.02
N SER A 182 3.34 9.90 3.08
CA SER A 182 2.22 10.85 3.11
C SER A 182 0.95 10.25 2.52
N VAL A 183 -0.20 10.47 3.17
CA VAL A 183 -1.52 10.12 2.64
C VAL A 183 -2.07 11.29 1.85
N MET A 184 -2.16 11.15 0.53
CA MET A 184 -2.55 12.25 -0.37
C MET A 184 -3.96 12.07 -0.93
N PRO A 185 -4.74 13.14 -1.10
CA PRO A 185 -5.98 13.05 -1.88
C PRO A 185 -5.66 12.77 -3.35
N LYS A 186 -6.43 11.88 -3.99
CA LYS A 186 -6.25 11.56 -5.42
C LYS A 186 -6.56 12.76 -6.32
N SER A 187 -7.59 13.53 -5.97
CA SER A 187 -7.98 14.76 -6.66
C SER A 187 -8.87 15.63 -5.76
N LEU A 188 -9.03 16.91 -6.10
CA LEU A 188 -9.86 17.86 -5.32
C LEU A 188 -11.35 17.50 -5.30
N VAL A 189 -11.83 16.77 -6.31
CA VAL A 189 -13.24 16.38 -6.46
C VAL A 189 -13.53 14.95 -6.00
N SER A 190 -12.49 14.20 -5.62
CA SER A 190 -12.61 12.80 -5.21
C SER A 190 -12.45 12.63 -3.71
N ARG A 191 -13.17 11.65 -3.15
CA ARG A 191 -12.96 11.17 -1.77
C ARG A 191 -11.83 10.14 -1.68
N ALA A 192 -11.21 9.79 -2.80
CA ALA A 192 -10.16 8.80 -2.84
C ALA A 192 -8.86 9.36 -2.25
N GLN A 193 -8.20 8.52 -1.47
CA GLN A 193 -6.89 8.73 -0.89
C GLN A 193 -5.88 7.80 -1.56
N VAL A 194 -4.64 8.24 -1.65
CA VAL A 194 -3.51 7.53 -2.24
C VAL A 194 -2.36 7.50 -1.23
N LEU A 195 -1.71 6.35 -1.15
CA LEU A 195 -0.52 6.12 -0.35
C LEU A 195 0.52 5.42 -1.24
N GLU A 196 1.64 6.07 -1.47
CA GLU A 196 2.73 5.53 -2.30
C GLU A 196 3.82 4.95 -1.42
N THR A 197 4.05 3.65 -1.51
CA THR A 197 5.07 2.96 -0.71
C THR A 197 6.07 2.28 -1.64
N PRO A 198 7.25 1.87 -1.14
CA PRO A 198 8.17 1.03 -1.90
C PRO A 198 7.57 -0.31 -2.37
N LEU A 199 6.50 -0.79 -1.71
CA LEU A 199 5.77 -2.00 -2.06
C LEU A 199 4.68 -1.77 -3.12
N GLY A 200 4.49 -0.51 -3.56
CA GLY A 200 3.48 -0.11 -4.51
C GLY A 200 2.53 0.96 -3.98
N THR A 201 1.51 1.24 -4.79
CA THR A 201 0.54 2.31 -4.54
C THR A 201 -0.78 1.76 -4.03
N PHE A 202 -1.17 2.18 -2.83
CA PHE A 202 -2.45 1.85 -2.24
C PHE A 202 -3.44 3.00 -2.44
N GLN A 203 -4.66 2.67 -2.85
CA GLN A 203 -5.73 3.64 -3.03
C GLN A 203 -7.00 3.14 -2.34
N TRP A 204 -7.67 4.01 -1.60
CA TRP A 204 -8.98 3.72 -1.02
C TRP A 204 -9.90 4.91 -1.15
N ARG A 205 -11.21 4.67 -1.05
CA ARG A 205 -12.23 5.72 -0.94
C ARG A 205 -13.21 5.32 0.16
N TYR A 206 -13.73 6.31 0.86
CA TYR A 206 -14.85 6.06 1.76
C TYR A 206 -16.10 5.72 0.96
N ALA A 207 -16.84 4.72 1.41
CA ALA A 207 -18.13 4.38 0.82
C ALA A 207 -19.11 5.57 0.97
N SER A 208 -19.91 5.80 -0.05
CA SER A 208 -20.99 6.80 0.01
C SER A 208 -22.15 6.29 0.85
N ARG A 209 -23.03 7.20 1.32
CA ARG A 209 -24.25 6.81 2.04
C ARG A 209 -25.16 5.89 1.22
N ARG A 210 -25.17 6.03 -0.11
CA ARG A 210 -25.95 5.18 -1.02
C ARG A 210 -25.39 3.75 -1.09
N GLU A 211 -24.07 3.61 -1.02
CA GLU A 211 -23.39 2.30 -0.99
C GLU A 211 -23.56 1.63 0.38
N GLY A 212 -23.50 2.41 1.47
CA GLY A 212 -23.63 1.88 2.84
C GLY A 212 -25.02 1.34 3.20
N ARG A 213 -26.08 1.74 2.47
CA ARG A 213 -27.45 1.23 2.69
C ARG A 213 -27.72 -0.15 2.10
N ARG A 214 -26.79 -0.72 1.30
CA ARG A 214 -26.98 -2.04 0.67
C ARG A 214 -26.55 -3.23 1.54
N ARG A 215 -26.22 -3.03 2.82
CA ARG A 215 -25.75 -4.11 3.72
C ARG A 215 -26.60 -4.29 4.99
N VAL A 216 -27.92 -4.14 4.85
CA VAL A 216 -28.89 -4.66 5.83
C VAL A 216 -30.04 -5.33 5.06
N ILE A 217 -29.72 -6.50 4.50
CA ILE A 217 -30.64 -7.59 4.18
C ILE A 217 -29.74 -8.80 4.49
N THR A 218 -29.90 -9.51 5.60
CA THR A 218 -31.05 -10.31 6.02
C THR A 218 -30.89 -10.58 7.51
#